data_AF-A0A8D8XGM6-F1
#
_entry.id   AF-A0A8D8XGM6-F1
#
_cell.length_a   1.000
_cell.length_b   1.000
_cell.length_c   1.000
_cell.angle_alpha   90.00
_cell.angle_beta   90.00
_cell.angle_gamma   90.00
#
_symmetry.space_group_name_H-M   'P 1'
#
loop_
_entity.id
_entity.type
_entity.pdbx_description
1 polymer ?
#
loop_
_entity_poly.entity_id
_entity_poly.type
_entity_poly.pdbx_seq_one_letter_code
_entity_poly.pdbx_strand_id
1 'polypeptide(L)'
;ATLHPQCISIYNLHVIPGTTKHGNEAQLQHIQDYRLAKSGACRFLSGPFGLNRYHDCFAVTYLDGSLEFLDQSESVAVSLPELLLPTPLLYVATCDSFVLQTDNAMLECYRWEGLIRVAL
;
A
#
# COMPACT_ATOMS: atom_id res chain seq x y z
N ALA A 1 -2.69 9.07 3.38
CA ALA A 1 -3.50 8.08 2.65
C ALA A 1 -4.29 7.25 3.66
N THR A 2 -5.53 6.91 3.34
CA THR A 2 -6.42 6.12 4.20
C THR A 2 -6.88 4.88 3.45
N LEU A 3 -6.76 3.71 4.07
CA LEU A 3 -7.23 2.46 3.47
C LEU A 3 -8.69 2.20 3.87
N HIS A 4 -9.53 1.99 2.86
CA HIS A 4 -10.88 1.47 2.97
C HIS A 4 -10.92 0.05 2.37
N PRO A 5 -11.98 -0.75 2.60
CA PRO A 5 -12.04 -2.12 2.12
C PRO A 5 -11.85 -2.30 0.59
N GLN A 6 -12.13 -1.28 -0.22
CA GLN A 6 -12.06 -1.33 -1.69
C GLN A 6 -11.42 -0.06 -2.33
N CYS A 7 -10.81 0.82 -1.54
CA CYS A 7 -10.07 1.97 -2.08
C CYS A 7 -8.99 2.47 -1.12
N ILE A 8 -8.00 3.16 -1.67
CA ILE A 8 -7.11 4.05 -0.92
C ILE A 8 -7.50 5.47 -1.24
N SER A 9 -7.91 6.23 -0.22
CA SER A 9 -8.30 7.62 -0.34
C SER A 9 -7.16 8.55 0.07
N ILE A 10 -6.85 9.53 -0.78
CA ILE A 10 -5.84 10.55 -0.52
C ILE A 10 -6.52 11.84 -0.09
N TYR A 11 -6.02 12.42 0.99
CA TYR A 11 -6.52 13.67 1.54
C TYR A 11 -5.36 14.64 1.72
N ASN A 12 -5.62 15.93 1.49
CA ASN A 12 -4.77 17.01 1.96
C ASN A 12 -5.19 17.42 3.38
N LEU A 13 -4.22 17.78 4.22
CA LEU A 13 -4.48 18.36 5.54
C LEU A 13 -4.25 19.87 5.48
N HIS A 14 -5.34 20.64 5.56
CA HIS A 14 -5.28 22.10 5.65
C HIS A 14 -5.38 22.53 7.10
N VAL A 15 -4.36 23.21 7.61
CA VAL A 15 -4.37 23.81 8.95
C VAL A 15 -4.68 25.30 8.80
N ILE A 16 -5.79 25.73 9.37
CA ILE A 16 -6.25 27.12 9.36
C ILE A 16 -5.91 27.73 10.73
N PRO A 17 -5.02 28.74 10.78
CA PRO A 17 -4.68 29.41 12.03
C PRO A 17 -5.92 30.00 12.71
N GLY A 18 -6.12 29.68 13.97
CA GLY A 18 -7.26 30.20 14.73
C GLY A 18 -7.07 31.67 15.08
N THR A 19 -8.15 32.44 15.04
CA THR A 19 -8.19 33.83 15.54
C THR A 19 -8.70 33.92 16.99
N THR A 20 -9.06 32.79 17.60
CA THR A 20 -9.63 32.72 18.97
C THR A 20 -8.81 31.81 19.89
N LYS A 21 -9.15 31.78 21.18
CA LYS A 21 -8.46 30.98 22.22
C LYS A 21 -8.56 29.46 22.03
N HIS A 22 -9.33 28.99 21.06
CA HIS A 22 -9.60 27.56 20.85
C HIS A 22 -8.59 26.86 19.90
N GLY A 23 -7.57 27.57 19.42
CA GLY A 23 -6.47 27.00 18.64
C GLY A 23 -6.75 26.92 17.14
N ASN A 24 -5.89 26.17 16.43
CA ASN A 24 -5.99 26.02 14.98
C ASN A 24 -7.08 25.02 14.58
N GLU A 25 -7.75 25.30 13.46
CA GLU A 25 -8.66 24.35 12.82
C GLU A 25 -7.88 23.48 11.82
N ALA A 26 -8.27 22.22 11.68
CA ALA A 26 -7.70 21.31 10.69
C ALA A 26 -8.82 20.71 9.82
N GLN A 27 -8.71 20.87 8.51
CA GLN A 27 -9.65 20.36 7.52
C GLN A 27 -8.98 19.31 6.64
N LEU A 28 -9.65 18.17 6.46
CA LEU A 28 -9.23 17.14 5.50
C LEU A 28 -9.97 17.37 4.17
N GLN A 29 -9.23 17.69 3.12
CA GLN A 29 -9.76 17.81 1.77
C GLN A 29 -9.46 16.54 0.97
N HIS A 30 -10.48 15.85 0.47
CA HIS A 30 -10.29 14.70 -0.42
C HIS A 30 -9.64 15.15 -1.74
N ILE A 31 -8.63 14.40 -2.20
CA ILE A 31 -7.92 14.64 -3.45
C ILE A 31 -8.37 13.63 -4.50
N GLN A 32 -8.27 12.33 -4.18
CA GLN A 32 -8.55 11.25 -5.12
C GLN A 32 -8.72 9.91 -4.40
N ASP A 33 -9.35 8.96 -5.09
CA ASP A 33 -9.44 7.55 -4.70
C ASP A 33 -8.71 6.67 -5.70
N TYR A 34 -7.84 5.80 -5.18
CA TYR A 34 -7.32 4.67 -5.92
C TYR A 34 -8.23 3.47 -5.67
N ARG A 35 -8.91 3.01 -6.72
CA ARG A 35 -9.78 1.82 -6.63
C ARG A 35 -8.93 0.56 -6.57
N LEU A 36 -9.30 -0.32 -5.66
CA LEU A 36 -8.66 -1.62 -5.50
C LEU A 36 -9.38 -2.68 -6.33
N ALA A 37 -8.65 -3.67 -6.84
CA ALA A 37 -9.18 -4.71 -7.71
C ALA A 37 -10.33 -5.51 -7.06
N LYS A 38 -10.33 -5.66 -5.73
CA LYS A 38 -11.40 -6.33 -4.98
C LYS A 38 -11.62 -5.71 -3.60
N SER A 39 -12.64 -6.19 -2.89
CA SER A 39 -12.90 -5.82 -1.50
C SER A 39 -12.08 -6.69 -0.53
N GLY A 40 -11.99 -6.27 0.73
CA GLY A 40 -11.27 -7.01 1.77
C GLY A 40 -9.81 -6.60 1.89
N ALA A 41 -9.44 -5.40 1.46
CA ALA A 41 -8.13 -4.84 1.76
C ALA A 41 -8.00 -4.60 3.28
N CYS A 42 -6.89 -5.04 3.87
CA CYS A 42 -6.71 -4.98 5.33
C CYS A 42 -5.46 -4.20 5.76
N ARG A 43 -4.44 -4.12 4.91
CA ARG A 43 -3.22 -3.34 5.14
C ARG A 43 -2.66 -2.84 3.83
N PHE A 44 -1.97 -1.72 3.88
CA PHE A 44 -1.21 -1.18 2.77
C PHE A 44 0.12 -0.59 3.26
N LEU A 45 1.05 -0.43 2.34
CA LEU A 45 2.23 0.42 2.49
C LEU A 45 2.45 1.24 1.21
N SER A 46 3.19 2.33 1.33
CA SER A 46 3.62 3.11 0.17
C SER A 46 5.14 3.13 0.07
N GLY A 47 5.65 3.26 -1.14
CA GLY A 47 7.08 3.47 -1.35
C GLY A 47 7.51 3.48 -2.81
N PRO A 48 8.80 3.77 -3.05
CA PRO A 48 9.39 3.85 -4.38
C PRO A 48 9.73 2.44 -4.92
N PHE A 49 8.71 1.60 -5.12
CA PHE A 49 8.89 0.23 -5.62
C PHE A 49 9.52 0.24 -7.01
N GLY A 50 10.44 -0.68 -7.30
CA GLY A 50 11.19 -0.65 -8.55
C GLY A 50 12.13 0.53 -8.67
N LEU A 51 12.50 1.12 -7.52
CA LEU A 51 13.30 2.34 -7.42
C LEU A 51 12.68 3.53 -8.18
N ASN A 52 11.35 3.61 -8.23
CA ASN A 52 10.62 4.75 -8.79
C ASN A 52 11.04 6.05 -8.07
N ARG A 53 11.42 7.09 -8.84
CA ARG A 53 11.91 8.37 -8.32
C ARG A 53 10.87 9.48 -8.32
N TYR A 54 9.72 9.26 -8.96
CA TYR A 54 8.77 10.32 -9.28
C TYR A 54 7.61 10.38 -8.30
N HIS A 55 7.17 9.21 -7.82
CA HIS A 55 6.05 9.09 -6.89
C HIS A 55 6.12 7.77 -6.13
N ASP A 56 5.37 7.72 -5.03
CA ASP A 56 5.17 6.49 -4.29
C ASP A 56 4.10 5.63 -4.96
N CYS A 57 4.35 4.33 -5.00
CA CYS A 57 3.37 3.31 -5.36
C CYS A 57 2.75 2.73 -4.07
N PHE A 58 1.63 2.02 -4.18
CA PHE A 58 0.99 1.35 -3.06
C PHE A 58 1.06 -0.17 -3.19
N ALA A 59 1.34 -0.87 -2.09
CA ALA A 59 1.19 -2.31 -2.00
C ALA A 59 0.10 -2.60 -0.99
N VAL A 60 -0.87 -3.42 -1.37
CA VAL A 60 -2.05 -3.75 -0.58
C VAL A 60 -2.05 -5.24 -0.32
N THR A 61 -2.29 -5.63 0.94
CA THR A 61 -2.55 -7.01 1.33
C THR A 61 -4.05 -7.19 1.57
N TYR A 62 -4.61 -8.26 1.05
CA TYR A 62 -6.01 -8.63 1.25
C TYR A 62 -6.18 -9.68 2.35
N LEU A 63 -7.40 -9.81 2.86
CA LEU A 63 -7.78 -10.81 3.86
C LEU A 63 -7.57 -12.26 3.42
N ASP A 64 -7.42 -12.53 2.12
CA ASP A 64 -7.12 -13.85 1.56
C ASP A 64 -5.62 -14.07 1.28
N GLY A 65 -4.75 -13.20 1.79
CA GLY A 65 -3.29 -13.30 1.63
C GLY A 65 -2.75 -12.79 0.29
N SER A 66 -3.62 -12.51 -0.68
CA SER A 66 -3.19 -11.94 -1.96
C SER A 66 -2.69 -10.49 -1.82
N LEU A 67 -1.84 -10.11 -2.77
CA LEU A 67 -1.23 -8.79 -2.86
C LEU A 67 -1.73 -8.06 -4.10
N GLU A 68 -1.80 -6.74 -4.03
CA GLU A 68 -1.99 -5.87 -5.19
C GLU A 68 -1.01 -4.70 -5.11
N PHE A 69 -0.31 -4.45 -6.20
CA PHE A 69 0.59 -3.32 -6.36
C PHE A 69 -0.08 -2.30 -7.27
N LEU A 70 -0.28 -1.08 -6.78
CA LEU A 70 -0.88 0.02 -7.51
C LEU A 70 0.18 1.07 -7.82
N ASP A 71 0.30 1.39 -9.10
CA ASP A 71 1.10 2.48 -9.62
C ASP A 71 0.17 3.44 -10.37
N GLN A 72 -0.20 4.55 -9.71
CA GLN A 72 -1.18 5.50 -10.21
C GLN A 72 -2.52 4.81 -10.58
N SER A 73 -2.81 4.65 -11.87
CA SER A 73 -4.04 4.03 -12.37
C SER A 73 -3.86 2.57 -12.80
N GLU A 74 -2.64 2.04 -12.70
CA GLU A 74 -2.31 0.66 -13.04
C GLU A 74 -2.25 -0.19 -11.77
N SER A 75 -2.78 -1.42 -11.83
CA SER A 75 -2.72 -2.37 -10.72
C SER A 75 -2.24 -3.74 -11.20
N VAL A 76 -1.41 -4.39 -10.38
CA VAL A 76 -0.92 -5.75 -10.62
C VAL A 76 -1.23 -6.60 -9.39
N ALA A 77 -2.01 -7.66 -9.58
CA ALA A 77 -2.34 -8.61 -8.52
C ALA A 77 -1.29 -9.74 -8.47
N VAL A 78 -0.80 -10.06 -7.27
CA VAL A 78 0.16 -11.15 -7.04
C VAL A 78 -0.43 -12.09 -5.98
N SER A 79 -0.42 -13.39 -6.27
CA SER A 79 -0.77 -14.43 -5.29
C SER A 79 0.44 -15.33 -5.07
N LEU A 80 0.87 -15.46 -3.82
CA LEU A 80 1.96 -16.35 -3.44
C LEU A 80 1.37 -17.62 -2.82
N PRO A 81 1.86 -18.82 -3.17
CA PRO A 81 1.29 -20.09 -2.69
C PRO A 81 1.29 -20.24 -1.16
N GLU A 82 2.24 -19.60 -0.48
CA GLU A 82 2.45 -19.72 0.97
C GLU A 82 1.70 -18.65 1.80
N LEU A 83 0.83 -17.86 1.16
CA LEU A 83 0.03 -16.80 1.79
C LEU A 83 -1.46 -17.06 1.63
N LEU A 84 -2.09 -17.58 2.68
CA LEU A 84 -3.54 -17.78 2.82
C LEU A 84 -4.16 -16.73 3.74
N LEU A 85 -3.35 -16.11 4.61
CA LEU A 85 -3.76 -15.09 5.57
C LEU A 85 -3.04 -13.76 5.28
N PRO A 86 -3.60 -12.62 5.71
CA PRO A 86 -2.95 -11.33 5.54
C PRO A 86 -1.68 -11.25 6.37
N THR A 87 -0.53 -11.19 5.71
CA THR A 87 0.77 -11.16 6.40
C THR A 87 1.34 -9.73 6.49
N PRO A 88 2.20 -9.44 7.47
CA PRO A 88 2.99 -8.22 7.47
C PRO A 88 3.88 -8.18 6.22
N LEU A 89 3.81 -7.07 5.48
CA LEU A 89 4.60 -6.80 4.29
C LEU A 89 5.39 -5.52 4.51
N LEU A 90 6.68 -5.54 4.15
CA LEU A 90 7.59 -4.39 4.24
C LEU A 90 8.34 -4.25 2.91
N TYR A 91 8.71 -3.02 2.57
CA TYR A 91 9.57 -2.74 1.43
C TYR A 91 10.90 -2.14 1.88
N VAL A 92 11.99 -2.69 1.35
CA VAL A 92 13.37 -2.30 1.65
C VAL A 92 13.99 -1.68 0.40
N ALA A 93 13.92 -0.34 0.31
CA ALA A 93 14.34 0.40 -0.88
C ALA A 93 15.83 0.23 -1.23
N THR A 94 16.71 0.00 -0.25
CA THR A 94 18.16 -0.16 -0.49
C THR A 94 18.50 -1.41 -1.33
N CYS A 95 17.61 -2.40 -1.37
CA CYS A 95 17.77 -3.60 -2.17
C CYS A 95 16.56 -3.90 -3.07
N ASP A 96 15.67 -2.92 -3.26
CA ASP A 96 14.45 -3.02 -4.09
C ASP A 96 13.67 -4.32 -3.85
N SER A 97 13.42 -4.64 -2.58
CA SER A 97 12.85 -5.92 -2.18
C SER A 97 11.72 -5.79 -1.17
N PHE A 98 10.74 -6.68 -1.30
CA PHE A 98 9.70 -6.88 -0.32
C PHE A 98 10.09 -7.99 0.65
N VAL A 99 9.86 -7.76 1.92
CA VAL A 99 10.03 -8.75 2.98
C VAL A 99 8.67 -9.02 3.61
N LEU A 100 8.33 -10.30 3.72
CA LEU A 100 7.08 -10.74 4.33
C LEU A 100 7.30 -11.98 5.19
N GLN A 101 6.41 -12.19 6.14
CA GLN A 101 6.33 -13.45 6.87
C GLN A 101 5.31 -14.34 6.18
N THR A 102 5.61 -15.61 5.95
CA THR A 102 4.66 -16.61 5.42
C THR A 102 3.82 -17.24 6.52
N ASP A 103 2.80 -18.01 6.14
CA ASP A 103 1.91 -18.70 7.09
C ASP A 103 2.63 -19.77 7.92
N ASN A 104 3.77 -20.30 7.44
CA ASN A 104 4.63 -21.22 8.18
C ASN A 104 5.66 -20.50 9.09
N ALA A 105 5.49 -19.19 9.28
CA ALA A 105 6.35 -18.31 10.08
C ALA A 105 7.80 -18.16 9.59
N MET A 106 8.04 -18.38 8.29
CA MET A 106 9.31 -18.04 7.67
C MET A 106 9.31 -16.61 7.16
N LEU A 107 10.49 -15.97 7.18
CA LEU A 107 10.68 -14.68 6.53
C LEU A 107 11.18 -14.91 5.11
N GLU A 108 10.47 -14.33 4.15
CA GLU A 108 10.83 -14.39 2.74
C GLU A 108 11.11 -12.99 2.20
N CYS A 109 12.05 -12.94 1.25
CA CYS A 109 12.49 -11.71 0.62
C CYS A 109 12.41 -11.86 -0.89
N TYR A 110 11.59 -11.02 -1.51
CA TYR A 110 11.35 -11.01 -2.95
C TYR A 110 11.84 -9.69 -3.54
N ARG A 111 12.73 -9.75 -4.53
CA ARG A 111 13.03 -8.56 -5.34
C ARG A 111 11.76 -8.10 -6.05
N TRP A 112 11.55 -6.79 -6.14
CA TRP A 112 10.40 -6.19 -6.81
C TRP A 112 10.18 -6.78 -8.21
N GLU A 113 11.20 -6.77 -9.06
CA GLU A 113 11.14 -7.29 -10.43
C GLU A 113 10.74 -8.77 -10.47
N GLY A 114 11.21 -9.58 -9.52
CA GLY A 114 10.86 -10.98 -9.42
C GLY A 114 9.40 -11.16 -9.01
N LEU A 115 8.94 -10.37 -8.04
CA LEU A 115 7.59 -10.45 -7.49
C LEU A 115 6.52 -10.08 -8.52
N ILE A 116 6.72 -9.00 -9.29
CA ILE A 116 5.78 -8.58 -10.32
C ILE A 116 5.74 -9.52 -11.53
N ARG A 117 6.82 -10.28 -11.79
CA ARG A 117 6.85 -11.28 -12.88
C ARG A 117 5.99 -12.50 -12.59
N VAL A 118 5.78 -12.84 -11.33
CA VAL A 118 4.89 -13.94 -10.91
C VAL A 118 3.42 -13.58 -11.11
N ALA A 119 3.11 -12.31 -11.38
CA ALA A 119 1.75 -11.81 -11.62
C ALA A 119 1.15 -12.12 -13.01
N LEU A 120 1.92 -12.74 -13.92
CA LEU A 120 1.54 -13.01 -15.31
C LEU A 120 1.15 -14.48 -15.54
#